data_AF-A0A484LUU9-F1
#
_entry.id   AF-A0A484LUU9-F1
#
_cell.length_a   1.000
_cell.length_b   1.000
_cell.length_c   1.000
_cell.angle_alpha   90.00
_cell.angle_beta   90.00
_cell.angle_gamma   90.00
#
_symmetry.space_group_name_H-M   'P 1'
#
loop_
_entity.id
_entity.type
_entity.pdbx_description
1 polymer ?
#
loop_
_entity_poly.entity_id
_entity_poly.type
_entity_poly.pdbx_seq_one_letter_code
_entity_poly.pdbx_strand_id
1 'polypeptide(L)'
;MGSRLGRRVVHFANLPIKLLMPSSFSNITEIALKTIPSASKIEIKRVLESVYGFEVEKVQTLNMDGKKKKRGGLLIAKPDYKKAYVTLKNPLSISPDLYPISLIEQYKQEARAKLKSSIVEDGEPKKMHWLEEKKERGKSRPEMRFDRGRGGDRTRNVRRGGSEAAEAVKFPWSSMKSFASR
;
A
#
# COMPACT_ATOMS: atom_id res chain seq x y z
N MET A 1 -16.82 30.92 44.08
CA MET A 1 -16.71 29.99 42.93
C MET A 1 -16.60 30.80 41.65
N GLY A 2 -15.41 30.94 41.09
CA GLY A 2 -15.18 31.75 39.88
C GLY A 2 -15.87 31.15 38.66
N SER A 3 -16.64 31.96 37.95
CA SER A 3 -17.40 31.59 36.77
C SER A 3 -16.49 31.03 35.66
N ARG A 4 -16.74 29.79 35.23
CA ARG A 4 -16.12 29.13 34.08
C ARG A 4 -16.63 29.67 32.73
N LEU A 5 -16.96 30.95 32.64
CA LEU A 5 -17.55 31.59 31.45
C LEU A 5 -16.50 32.07 30.43
N GLY A 6 -15.20 31.81 30.68
CA GLY A 6 -14.11 32.19 29.78
C GLY A 6 -13.87 31.18 28.67
N ARG A 7 -13.42 31.67 27.50
CA ARG A 7 -12.87 30.83 26.43
C ARG A 7 -11.67 30.04 26.97
N ARG A 8 -11.50 28.79 26.53
CA ARG A 8 -10.32 27.98 26.86
C ARG A 8 -9.06 28.66 26.30
N VAL A 9 -8.22 29.20 27.19
CA VAL A 9 -6.92 29.79 26.87
C VAL A 9 -5.87 28.69 26.91
N VAL A 10 -5.02 28.63 25.88
CA VAL A 10 -3.90 27.69 25.79
C VAL A 10 -2.63 28.53 25.67
N HIS A 11 -1.75 28.46 26.65
CA HIS A 11 -0.48 29.20 26.65
C HIS A 11 0.58 28.52 25.78
N PHE A 12 0.67 27.19 25.85
CA PHE A 12 1.63 26.39 25.09
C PHE A 12 0.90 25.31 24.29
N ALA A 13 1.06 25.33 22.97
CA ALA A 13 0.49 24.31 22.10
C ALA A 13 1.45 23.13 21.96
N ASN A 14 1.13 22.01 22.62
CA ASN A 14 1.89 20.76 22.49
C ASN A 14 1.19 19.79 21.51
N LEU A 15 1.13 20.16 20.23
CA LEU A 15 0.56 19.33 19.18
C LEU A 15 1.68 18.86 18.23
N PRO A 16 2.01 17.56 18.19
CA PRO A 16 3.02 17.07 17.25
C PRO A 16 2.45 17.05 15.83
N ILE A 17 2.98 17.92 14.97
CA ILE A 17 2.63 18.01 13.56
C ILE A 17 3.81 17.57 12.72
N LYS A 18 3.57 16.63 11.81
CA LYS A 18 4.55 16.19 10.81
C LYS A 18 4.01 16.48 9.42
N LEU A 19 4.78 17.18 8.60
CA LEU A 19 4.44 17.39 7.20
C LEU A 19 4.59 16.08 6.43
N LEU A 20 3.58 15.73 5.64
CA LEU A 20 3.71 14.69 4.63
C LEU A 20 4.17 15.33 3.34
N MET A 21 5.05 14.62 2.63
CA MET A 21 5.64 15.12 1.39
C MET A 21 4.55 15.48 0.37
N PRO A 22 4.56 16.70 -0.19
CA PRO A 22 3.63 17.07 -1.24
C PRO A 22 3.98 16.35 -2.55
N SER A 23 3.02 16.29 -3.47
CA SER A 23 3.23 15.70 -4.80
C SER A 23 4.02 16.62 -5.73
N SER A 24 3.91 17.93 -5.54
CA SER A 24 4.60 18.99 -6.29
C SER A 24 5.19 20.02 -5.32
N PHE A 25 6.19 20.77 -5.79
CA PHE A 25 6.88 21.78 -4.96
C PHE A 25 6.53 23.23 -5.31
N SER A 26 6.01 23.46 -6.51
CA SER A 26 5.49 24.75 -6.95
C SER A 26 3.98 24.85 -6.70
N ASN A 27 3.52 26.04 -6.29
CA ASN A 27 2.10 26.40 -6.18
C ASN A 27 1.24 25.40 -5.38
N ILE A 28 1.68 25.06 -4.18
CA ILE A 28 0.98 24.14 -3.28
C ILE A 28 -0.19 24.87 -2.63
N THR A 29 -1.40 24.52 -3.02
CA THR A 29 -2.65 25.03 -2.41
C THR A 29 -3.07 24.19 -1.21
N GLU A 30 -2.81 22.88 -1.25
CA GLU A 30 -3.20 21.94 -0.20
C GLU A 30 -1.99 21.18 0.33
N ILE A 31 -1.83 21.19 1.66
CA ILE A 31 -0.79 20.44 2.35
C ILE A 31 -1.40 19.29 3.16
N ALA A 32 -0.67 18.18 3.23
CA ALA A 32 -1.04 17.04 4.04
C ALA A 32 -0.16 16.94 5.29
N LEU A 33 -0.79 16.76 6.44
CA LEU A 33 -0.13 16.66 7.74
C LEU A 33 -0.50 15.33 8.41
N LYS A 34 0.43 14.83 9.22
CA LYS A 34 0.26 13.71 10.13
C LYS A 34 0.34 14.23 11.57
N THR A 35 -0.70 13.96 12.34
CA THR A 35 -0.88 14.43 13.73
C THR A 35 -1.44 13.32 14.61
N ILE A 36 -1.65 13.61 15.90
CA ILE A 36 -2.29 12.70 16.85
C ILE A 36 -3.80 12.55 16.62
N PRO A 37 -4.39 11.37 16.90
CA PRO A 37 -5.81 11.13 16.70
C PRO A 37 -6.73 12.03 17.54
N SER A 38 -6.27 12.59 18.66
CA SER A 38 -7.05 13.50 19.50
C SER A 38 -7.19 14.93 18.94
N ALA A 39 -6.38 15.33 17.96
CA ALA A 39 -6.32 16.72 17.49
C ALA A 39 -7.63 17.19 16.80
N SER A 40 -8.19 18.32 17.21
CA SER A 40 -9.37 18.90 16.53
C SER A 40 -8.97 19.76 15.32
N LYS A 41 -9.87 19.89 14.34
CA LYS A 41 -9.70 20.78 13.17
C LYS A 41 -9.37 22.22 13.59
N ILE A 42 -10.05 22.70 14.64
CA ILE A 42 -9.90 24.06 15.16
C ILE A 42 -8.52 24.25 15.81
N GLU A 43 -8.04 23.23 16.52
CA GLU A 43 -6.71 23.26 17.15
C GLU A 43 -5.62 23.28 16.09
N ILE A 44 -5.71 22.40 15.08
CA ILE A 44 -4.75 22.35 13.97
C ILE A 44 -4.69 23.71 13.26
N LYS A 45 -5.86 24.30 12.93
CA LYS A 45 -5.94 25.61 12.28
C LYS A 45 -5.25 26.70 13.11
N ARG A 46 -5.60 26.81 14.40
CA ARG A 46 -5.02 27.81 15.30
C ARG A 46 -3.51 27.66 15.48
N VAL A 47 -3.01 26.43 15.57
CA VAL A 47 -1.57 26.16 15.69
C VAL A 47 -0.83 26.57 14.42
N LEU A 48 -1.36 26.24 13.24
CA LEU A 48 -0.75 26.64 11.97
C LEU A 48 -0.74 28.15 11.77
N GLU A 49 -1.83 28.83 12.14
CA GLU A 49 -1.93 30.30 12.08
C GLU A 49 -1.01 30.98 13.11
N SER A 50 -1.03 30.53 14.37
CA SER A 50 -0.36 31.24 15.47
C SER A 50 1.12 30.93 15.58
N VAL A 51 1.53 29.68 15.36
CA VAL A 51 2.92 29.23 15.55
C VAL A 51 3.72 29.41 14.26
N TYR A 52 3.12 29.10 13.11
CA TYR A 52 3.81 29.08 11.82
C TYR A 52 3.43 30.25 10.90
N GLY A 53 2.40 31.03 11.23
CA GLY A 53 1.99 32.19 10.43
C GLY A 53 1.29 31.85 9.11
N PHE A 54 0.78 30.63 8.94
CA PHE A 54 0.09 30.26 7.70
C PHE A 54 -1.33 30.81 7.66
N GLU A 55 -1.76 31.29 6.48
CA GLU A 55 -3.15 31.63 6.22
C GLU A 55 -3.94 30.40 5.79
N VAL A 56 -4.71 29.83 6.72
CA VAL A 56 -5.49 28.61 6.47
C VAL A 56 -6.93 28.95 6.13
N GLU A 57 -7.38 28.48 4.97
CA GLU A 57 -8.78 28.57 4.59
C GLU A 57 -9.59 27.51 5.35
N LYS A 58 -9.29 26.23 5.09
CA LYS A 58 -10.06 25.09 5.55
C LYS A 58 -9.16 23.94 6.00
N VAL A 59 -9.63 23.20 7.02
CA VAL A 59 -8.99 21.97 7.49
C VAL A 59 -9.96 20.80 7.37
N GLN A 60 -9.54 19.76 6.67
CA GLN A 60 -10.20 18.48 6.59
C GLN A 60 -9.35 17.42 7.29
N THR A 61 -9.97 16.51 8.02
CA THR A 61 -9.25 15.52 8.82
C THR A 61 -9.85 14.15 8.61
N LEU A 62 -9.00 13.13 8.63
CA LEU A 62 -9.37 11.73 8.56
C LEU A 62 -8.59 10.96 9.64
N ASN A 63 -9.30 10.09 10.37
CA ASN A 63 -8.71 9.21 11.36
C ASN A 63 -8.15 7.97 10.66
N MET A 64 -6.84 7.74 10.77
CA MET A 64 -6.14 6.63 10.13
C MET A 64 -5.70 5.61 11.18
N ASP A 65 -6.12 4.37 10.99
CA ASP A 65 -5.59 3.24 11.76
C ASP A 65 -4.15 2.96 11.37
N GLY A 66 -3.34 2.61 12.37
CA GLY A 66 -2.01 2.10 12.19
C GLY A 66 -2.01 0.71 11.56
N LYS A 67 -0.93 0.39 10.83
CA LYS A 67 -0.77 -0.94 10.24
C LYS A 67 -0.64 -2.00 11.35
N LYS A 68 -1.63 -2.87 11.43
CA LYS A 68 -1.67 -4.06 12.30
C LYS A 68 -0.92 -5.19 11.59
N LYS A 69 -0.04 -5.89 12.30
CA LYS A 69 0.69 -7.07 11.82
C LYS A 69 0.58 -8.17 12.86
N LYS A 70 0.31 -9.39 12.43
CA LYS A 70 0.32 -10.57 13.29
C LYS A 70 1.55 -11.40 12.97
N ARG A 71 2.34 -11.76 13.98
CA ARG A 71 3.48 -12.68 13.85
C ARG A 71 3.30 -13.80 14.88
N GLY A 72 2.96 -15.00 14.42
CA GLY A 72 2.53 -16.08 15.31
C GLY A 72 1.26 -15.69 16.08
N GLY A 73 1.32 -15.76 17.41
CA GLY A 73 0.23 -15.36 18.31
C GLY A 73 0.19 -13.87 18.68
N LEU A 74 1.27 -13.11 18.44
CA LEU A 74 1.36 -11.71 18.89
C LEU A 74 0.87 -10.74 17.81
N LEU A 75 0.00 -9.80 18.20
CA LEU A 75 -0.47 -8.69 17.37
C LEU A 75 0.35 -7.44 17.68
N ILE A 76 1.09 -6.96 16.68
CA ILE A 76 1.91 -5.74 16.75
C ILE A 76 1.25 -4.69 15.86
N ALA A 77 0.92 -3.52 16.40
CA ALA A 77 0.34 -2.42 15.66
C ALA A 77 1.26 -1.20 15.65
N LYS A 78 1.29 -0.50 14.52
CA LYS A 78 1.81 0.88 14.48
C LYS A 78 0.81 1.81 15.17
N PRO A 79 1.25 2.95 15.72
CA PRO A 79 0.34 3.91 16.31
C PRO A 79 -0.59 4.51 15.25
N ASP A 80 -1.85 4.65 15.64
CA ASP A 80 -2.87 5.37 14.87
C ASP A 80 -2.49 6.84 14.76
N TYR A 81 -2.98 7.50 13.71
CA TYR A 81 -2.70 8.91 13.48
C TYR A 81 -3.88 9.60 12.82
N LYS A 82 -3.89 10.92 12.88
CA LYS A 82 -4.84 11.74 12.13
C LYS A 82 -4.14 12.33 10.93
N LYS A 83 -4.69 12.10 9.75
CA LYS A 83 -4.27 12.76 8.51
C LYS A 83 -5.10 14.04 8.37
N ALA A 84 -4.44 15.18 8.22
CA ALA A 84 -5.11 16.45 8.01
C ALA A 84 -4.72 17.00 6.64
N TYR A 85 -5.72 17.34 5.82
CA TYR A 85 -5.56 18.12 4.61
C TYR A 85 -5.91 19.56 4.94
N VAL A 86 -5.00 20.47 4.64
CA VAL A 86 -5.12 21.88 4.96
C VAL A 86 -5.05 22.66 3.66
N THR A 87 -6.11 23.40 3.36
CA THR A 87 -6.18 24.31 2.23
C THR A 87 -5.64 25.66 2.68
N LEU A 88 -4.59 26.12 1.99
CA LEU A 88 -3.96 27.42 2.20
C LEU A 88 -4.67 28.46 1.35
N LYS A 89 -4.79 29.69 1.87
CA LYS A 89 -5.29 30.81 1.06
C LYS A 89 -4.28 31.23 0.00
N ASN A 90 -3.02 31.30 0.41
CA ASN A 90 -1.91 31.68 -0.46
C ASN A 90 -1.13 30.43 -0.86
N PRO A 91 -0.85 30.24 -2.17
CA PRO A 91 -0.11 29.07 -2.62
C PRO A 91 1.34 29.13 -2.09
N LEU A 92 1.81 27.99 -1.59
CA LEU A 92 3.17 27.84 -1.08
C LEU A 92 4.12 27.33 -2.19
N SER A 93 5.34 27.81 -2.22
CA SER A 93 6.42 27.22 -3.03
C SER A 93 7.55 26.76 -2.12
N ILE A 94 8.00 25.52 -2.32
CA ILE A 94 9.08 24.89 -1.57
C ILE A 94 10.29 24.78 -2.51
N SER A 95 11.48 25.23 -2.06
CA SER A 95 12.68 25.07 -2.87
C SER A 95 13.11 23.59 -2.92
N PRO A 96 13.45 23.04 -4.11
CA PRO A 96 13.99 21.69 -4.25
C PRO A 96 15.30 21.46 -3.49
N ASP A 97 16.02 22.56 -3.21
CA ASP A 97 17.32 22.55 -2.55
C ASP A 97 17.24 22.38 -1.03
N LEU A 98 16.05 22.29 -0.45
CA LEU A 98 15.89 21.97 0.97
C LEU A 98 16.46 20.58 1.25
N TYR A 99 17.55 20.52 2.02
CA TYR A 99 18.08 19.25 2.49
C TYR A 99 17.05 18.53 3.38
N PRO A 100 16.76 17.22 3.20
CA PRO A 100 17.43 16.24 2.33
C PRO A 100 16.73 15.94 0.99
N ILE A 101 15.84 16.81 0.49
CA ILE A 101 14.96 16.54 -0.66
C ILE A 101 15.76 16.31 -1.95
N SER A 102 16.67 17.22 -2.32
CA SER A 102 17.43 17.10 -3.59
C SER A 102 18.23 15.79 -3.66
N LEU A 103 18.86 15.39 -2.55
CA LEU A 103 19.64 14.16 -2.43
C LEU A 103 18.76 12.91 -2.66
N ILE A 104 17.55 12.89 -2.08
CA ILE A 104 16.60 11.78 -2.25
C ILE A 104 16.12 11.69 -3.71
N GLU A 105 15.87 12.82 -4.35
CA GLU A 105 15.44 12.87 -5.75
C GLU A 105 16.53 12.36 -6.70
N GLN A 106 17.78 12.80 -6.49
CA GLN A 106 18.94 12.32 -7.24
C GLN A 106 19.07 10.79 -7.10
N TYR A 107 19.06 10.25 -5.87
CA TYR A 107 19.13 8.80 -5.68
C TYR A 107 17.99 8.04 -6.36
N LYS A 108 16.78 8.60 -6.35
CA LYS A 108 15.62 8.01 -7.04
C LYS A 108 15.78 8.04 -8.56
N GLN A 109 16.37 9.09 -9.12
CA GLN A 109 16.69 9.20 -10.54
C GLN A 109 17.79 8.22 -10.95
N GLU A 110 18.86 8.12 -10.18
CA GLU A 110 19.95 7.15 -10.40
C GLU A 110 19.46 5.71 -10.37
N ALA A 111 18.63 5.35 -9.38
CA ALA A 111 18.03 4.02 -9.30
C ALA A 111 17.17 3.71 -10.54
N ARG A 112 16.39 4.69 -11.01
CA ARG A 112 15.60 4.55 -12.26
C ARG A 112 16.50 4.43 -13.49
N ALA A 113 17.58 5.20 -13.57
CA ALA A 113 18.53 5.13 -14.68
C ALA A 113 19.22 3.76 -14.73
N LYS A 114 19.64 3.22 -13.57
CA LYS A 114 20.21 1.86 -13.46
C LYS A 114 19.24 0.77 -13.92
N LEU A 115 17.95 0.90 -13.57
CA LEU A 115 16.92 -0.01 -14.06
C LEU A 115 16.72 0.11 -15.57
N LYS A 116 16.75 1.35 -16.11
CA LYS A 116 16.65 1.61 -17.55
C LYS A 116 17.89 1.18 -18.35
N SER A 117 19.07 1.16 -17.76
CA SER A 117 20.27 0.64 -18.41
C SER A 117 20.35 -0.88 -18.32
N SER A 118 19.69 -1.51 -17.35
CA SER A 118 19.55 -2.98 -17.29
C SER A 118 18.52 -3.54 -18.26
N ILE A 119 17.63 -2.70 -18.79
CA ILE A 119 16.77 -3.05 -19.93
C ILE A 119 17.54 -2.76 -21.22
N VAL A 120 18.45 -3.66 -21.54
CA VAL A 120 19.21 -3.62 -22.79
C VAL A 120 18.22 -3.77 -23.95
N GLU A 121 18.26 -2.81 -24.90
CA GLU A 121 17.71 -2.98 -26.25
C GLU A 121 18.58 -4.02 -26.98
N ASP A 122 18.44 -5.29 -26.62
CA ASP A 122 18.99 -6.37 -27.42
C ASP A 122 18.12 -6.49 -28.67
N GLY A 123 18.69 -6.15 -29.82
CA GLY A 123 18.17 -6.47 -31.16
C GLY A 123 18.18 -7.97 -31.45
N GLU A 124 17.70 -8.78 -30.50
CA GLU A 124 17.56 -10.23 -30.56
C GLU A 124 16.22 -10.63 -29.92
N PRO A 125 15.58 -11.72 -30.41
CA PRO A 125 14.15 -11.92 -30.24
C PRO A 125 13.77 -12.06 -28.76
N LYS A 126 12.66 -11.40 -28.41
CA LYS A 126 11.98 -11.43 -27.11
C LYS A 126 12.32 -12.68 -26.32
N LYS A 127 12.96 -12.51 -25.15
CA LYS A 127 12.99 -13.54 -24.10
C LYS A 127 11.56 -14.00 -23.88
N MET A 128 11.24 -15.19 -24.38
CA MET A 128 9.92 -15.75 -24.24
C MET A 128 9.61 -15.85 -22.75
N HIS A 129 8.51 -15.21 -22.37
CA HIS A 129 8.01 -15.26 -21.01
C HIS A 129 7.80 -16.74 -20.65
N TRP A 130 8.02 -17.12 -19.39
CA TRP A 130 7.84 -18.50 -18.88
C TRP A 130 6.45 -19.14 -19.21
N LEU A 131 5.51 -18.38 -19.78
CA LEU A 131 4.23 -18.86 -20.28
C LEU A 131 4.20 -19.32 -21.75
N GLU A 132 5.20 -19.00 -22.57
CA GLU A 132 5.13 -19.20 -24.03
C GLU A 132 5.70 -20.55 -24.51
N GLU A 133 6.34 -21.33 -23.63
CA GLU A 133 7.01 -22.61 -24.00
C GLU A 133 6.03 -23.76 -24.36
N LYS A 134 4.72 -23.55 -24.33
CA LYS A 134 3.74 -24.65 -24.32
C LYS A 134 2.95 -24.89 -25.62
N LYS A 135 3.29 -24.22 -26.73
CA LYS A 135 2.54 -24.39 -27.98
C LYS A 135 3.19 -25.27 -29.06
N GLU A 136 4.46 -25.65 -28.91
CA GLU A 136 5.16 -26.38 -29.98
C GLU A 136 6.02 -27.54 -29.48
N ARG A 137 5.41 -28.54 -28.82
CA ARG A 137 5.96 -29.90 -28.79
C ARG A 137 4.85 -30.94 -28.91
N GLY A 138 4.28 -31.02 -30.11
CA GLY A 138 3.66 -32.24 -30.59
C GLY A 138 4.74 -33.27 -30.95
N LYS A 139 4.51 -34.53 -30.54
CA LYS A 139 5.21 -35.77 -30.94
C LYS A 139 6.64 -35.97 -30.42
N SER A 140 6.75 -36.60 -29.25
CA SER A 140 7.48 -37.88 -29.05
C SER A 140 7.50 -38.25 -27.56
N ARG A 141 6.81 -39.35 -27.22
CA ARG A 141 7.07 -40.12 -25.98
C ARG A 141 8.34 -40.94 -26.22
N PRO A 142 9.17 -41.15 -25.19
CA PRO A 142 9.50 -42.52 -24.82
C PRO A 142 9.22 -42.80 -23.33
N GLU A 143 8.81 -44.04 -23.08
CA GLU A 143 8.64 -44.64 -21.76
C GLU A 143 9.89 -44.48 -20.87
N MET A 144 9.68 -44.17 -19.59
CA MET A 144 10.48 -44.79 -18.54
C MET A 144 9.57 -45.37 -17.46
N ARG A 145 9.59 -46.70 -17.43
CA ARG A 145 9.05 -47.54 -16.37
C ARG A 145 9.96 -47.40 -15.15
N PHE A 146 9.39 -47.07 -14.01
CA PHE A 146 9.93 -47.52 -12.73
C PHE A 146 8.86 -48.31 -12.01
N ASP A 147 8.99 -49.63 -12.17
CA ASP A 147 8.40 -50.62 -11.29
C ASP A 147 9.04 -50.50 -9.91
N ARG A 148 8.21 -50.29 -8.89
CA ARG A 148 8.52 -50.68 -7.51
C ARG A 148 7.20 -50.90 -6.79
N GLY A 149 6.68 -52.12 -6.91
CA GLY A 149 5.58 -52.59 -6.10
C GLY A 149 5.91 -52.63 -4.60
N ARG A 150 4.92 -52.29 -3.77
CA ARG A 150 4.71 -52.89 -2.42
C ARG A 150 3.34 -52.51 -1.82
N GLY A 151 2.50 -53.52 -1.58
CA GLY A 151 1.31 -53.52 -0.69
C GLY A 151 0.04 -52.90 -1.29
N GLY A 152 -1.04 -53.63 -1.61
CA GLY A 152 -1.94 -54.33 -0.68
C GLY A 152 -2.88 -53.29 -0.01
N ASP A 153 -4.21 -53.29 -0.06
CA ASP A 153 -5.22 -54.34 -0.26
C ASP A 153 -6.55 -53.66 -0.68
N ARG A 154 -7.49 -54.50 -1.10
CA ARG A 154 -8.77 -54.30 -1.79
C ARG A 154 -9.77 -53.43 -1.01
N THR A 155 -10.60 -52.68 -1.74
CA THR A 155 -12.07 -52.89 -1.72
C THR A 155 -12.76 -52.09 -2.82
N ARG A 156 -13.69 -52.77 -3.49
CA ARG A 156 -14.53 -52.31 -4.59
C ARG A 156 -15.65 -51.43 -4.04
N ASN A 157 -15.99 -50.34 -4.74
CA ASN A 157 -17.39 -50.01 -4.91
C ASN A 157 -17.63 -49.27 -6.23
N VAL A 158 -18.37 -49.94 -7.12
CA VAL A 158 -18.90 -49.41 -8.36
C VAL A 158 -20.33 -48.96 -8.06
N ARG A 159 -20.64 -47.67 -8.21
CA ARG A 159 -22.00 -47.22 -8.52
C ARG A 159 -22.01 -46.09 -9.55
N ARG A 160 -23.05 -46.17 -10.36
CA ARG A 160 -23.27 -45.71 -11.74
C ARG A 160 -24.10 -44.41 -11.76
N GLY A 161 -23.88 -43.58 -12.78
CA GLY A 161 -24.72 -42.45 -13.20
C GLY A 161 -24.05 -41.09 -12.95
N GLY A 162 -23.97 -40.13 -13.86
CA GLY A 162 -24.54 -39.91 -15.20
C GLY A 162 -24.43 -38.39 -15.49
N SER A 163 -24.57 -38.01 -16.77
CA SER A 163 -24.71 -36.66 -17.35
C SER A 163 -23.45 -35.89 -17.79
N GLU A 164 -23.50 -35.50 -19.07
CA GLU A 164 -22.57 -34.65 -19.81
C GLU A 164 -22.60 -33.20 -19.31
N ALA A 165 -21.43 -32.57 -19.17
CA ALA A 165 -21.26 -31.12 -19.30
C ALA A 165 -19.78 -30.80 -19.50
N ALA A 166 -19.49 -29.93 -20.47
CA ALA A 166 -18.16 -29.51 -20.91
C ALA A 166 -17.17 -29.26 -19.76
N GLU A 167 -15.99 -29.87 -19.84
CA GLU A 167 -14.89 -29.68 -18.88
C GLU A 167 -14.37 -28.23 -18.95
N ALA A 168 -14.95 -27.36 -18.14
CA ALA A 168 -14.33 -26.09 -17.79
C ALA A 168 -13.06 -26.37 -16.99
N VAL A 169 -11.91 -25.94 -17.51
CA VAL A 169 -10.59 -26.09 -16.88
C VAL A 169 -10.63 -25.60 -15.43
N LYS A 170 -10.57 -26.54 -14.49
CA LYS A 170 -10.70 -26.24 -13.06
C LYS A 170 -9.36 -25.82 -12.50
N PHE A 171 -9.13 -24.52 -12.45
CA PHE A 171 -7.91 -23.93 -11.88
C PHE A 171 -7.74 -24.30 -10.40
N PRO A 172 -6.49 -24.50 -9.92
CA PRO A 172 -6.19 -25.09 -8.60
C PRO A 172 -6.64 -24.27 -7.38
N TRP A 173 -7.10 -23.03 -7.57
CA TRP A 173 -7.62 -22.14 -6.52
C TRP A 173 -9.15 -22.01 -6.56
N SER A 174 -9.83 -22.63 -7.53
CA SER A 174 -11.30 -22.66 -7.63
C SER A 174 -11.98 -23.48 -6.52
N SER A 175 -11.20 -24.27 -5.75
CA SER A 175 -11.67 -25.00 -4.57
C SER A 175 -11.44 -24.25 -3.24
N MET A 176 -10.86 -23.05 -3.26
CA MET A 176 -10.68 -22.27 -2.04
C MET A 176 -12.02 -21.69 -1.58
N LYS A 177 -12.59 -22.27 -0.52
CA LYS A 177 -13.75 -21.71 0.17
C LYS A 177 -13.42 -20.29 0.65
N SER A 178 -14.19 -19.30 0.20
CA SER A 178 -14.18 -17.97 0.78
C SER A 178 -14.67 -18.06 2.21
N PHE A 179 -13.82 -17.71 3.18
CA PHE A 179 -14.26 -17.45 4.54
C PHE A 179 -14.97 -16.09 4.55
N ALA A 180 -16.30 -16.12 4.47
CA ALA A 180 -17.12 -14.97 4.84
C ALA A 180 -17.13 -14.85 6.37
N SER A 181 -16.74 -13.69 6.89
CA SER A 181 -16.88 -13.36 8.32
C SER A 181 -18.36 -13.23 8.67
N ARG A 182 -18.77 -13.82 9.79
CA ARG A 182 -19.96 -13.35 10.52
C ARG A 182 -19.67 -12.00 11.17
#